data_AF-A0A2T0S816-F1
#
_entry.id   AF-A0A2T0S816-F1
#
_cell.length_a   1.000
_cell.length_b   1.000
_cell.length_c   1.000
_cell.angle_alpha   90.00
_cell.angle_beta   90.00
_cell.angle_gamma   90.00
#
_symmetry.space_group_name_H-M   'P 1'
#
loop_
_entity.id
_entity.type
_entity.pdbx_description
1 polymer ?
#
loop_
_entity_poly.entity_id
_entity_poly.type
_entity_poly.pdbx_seq_one_letter_code
_entity_poly.pdbx_strand_id
1 'polypeptide(L)'
;MNPGHDDLRKLLGGYLLGGLDDADTDRLDAHLLHCDDCRAELERLGPVPEMLRSLKNAPVAAVAPGTRPSAARVESLLGRMRAERARDRRRTSRWLAAAAVVIVAAASAGLVPARDDDPVAPPPQAVPSRPPLVTAVFEPADGSGLTGQAVLTGKTWGVSIDLNVSRLTGSGPFVCQVRETNGAMEQAAIWGPTPSGNAKVTGASSIQLRDVSTVAVADKQGHVLGTARLD
;
A
#
# COMPACT_ATOMS: atom_id res chain seq x y z
N MET A 1 -13.76 -4.12 -17.30
CA MET A 1 -14.17 -3.78 -15.92
C MET A 1 -13.16 -2.81 -15.33
N ASN A 2 -13.62 -1.69 -14.76
CA ASN A 2 -12.79 -0.72 -14.06
C ASN A 2 -12.64 -1.20 -12.59
N PRO A 3 -11.43 -1.33 -12.01
CA PRO A 3 -11.25 -1.80 -10.63
C PRO A 3 -12.11 -1.05 -9.60
N GLY A 4 -12.34 0.27 -9.78
CA GLY A 4 -13.20 1.04 -8.89
C GLY A 4 -14.69 0.64 -8.93
N HIS A 5 -15.19 0.14 -10.07
CA HIS A 5 -16.56 -0.35 -10.18
C HIS A 5 -16.77 -1.63 -9.36
N ASP A 6 -15.83 -2.58 -9.46
CA ASP A 6 -15.96 -3.87 -8.77
C ASP A 6 -15.86 -3.73 -7.25
N ASP A 7 -15.14 -2.71 -6.77
CA ASP A 7 -15.08 -2.39 -5.34
C ASP A 7 -16.38 -1.76 -4.83
N LEU A 8 -16.97 -0.81 -5.58
CA LEU A 8 -18.27 -0.20 -5.24
C LEU A 8 -19.42 -1.22 -5.31
N ARG A 9 -19.41 -2.11 -6.31
CA ARG A 9 -20.41 -3.18 -6.44
C ARG A 9 -20.48 -4.09 -5.21
N LYS A 10 -19.35 -4.35 -4.53
CA LYS A 10 -19.31 -5.18 -3.30
C LYS A 10 -20.03 -4.51 -2.12
N LEU A 11 -20.19 -3.19 -2.15
CA LEU A 11 -20.82 -2.43 -1.07
C LEU A 11 -22.35 -2.50 -1.10
N LEU A 12 -22.97 -2.92 -2.22
CA LEU A 12 -24.43 -2.97 -2.40
C LEU A 12 -25.16 -3.72 -1.27
N GLY A 13 -24.58 -4.81 -0.77
CA GLY A 13 -25.16 -5.57 0.34
C GLY A 13 -25.14 -4.80 1.66
N GLY A 14 -24.06 -4.08 1.95
CA GLY A 14 -23.94 -3.22 3.14
C GLY A 14 -24.88 -2.02 3.05
N TYR A 15 -24.99 -1.43 1.86
CA TYR A 15 -25.90 -0.30 1.58
C TYR A 15 -27.36 -0.69 1.84
N LEU A 16 -27.80 -1.82 1.28
CA LEU A 16 -29.16 -2.31 1.44
C LEU A 16 -29.53 -2.61 2.90
N LEU A 17 -28.55 -3.08 3.68
CA LEU A 17 -28.74 -3.43 5.10
C LEU A 17 -28.48 -2.25 6.05
N GLY A 18 -28.14 -1.05 5.53
CA GLY A 18 -27.83 0.13 6.33
C GLY A 18 -26.56 0.01 7.17
N GLY A 19 -25.57 -0.76 6.70
CA GLY A 19 -24.33 -1.06 7.42
C GLY A 19 -23.07 -0.37 6.88
N LEU A 20 -23.22 0.58 5.95
CA LEU A 20 -22.09 1.37 5.46
C LEU A 20 -21.86 2.60 6.35
N ASP A 21 -20.63 3.10 6.33
CA ASP A 21 -20.33 4.44 6.84
C ASP A 21 -20.76 5.53 5.84
N ASP A 22 -20.76 6.78 6.30
CA ASP A 22 -21.23 7.92 5.48
C ASP A 22 -20.40 8.09 4.21
N ALA A 23 -19.08 7.91 4.29
CA ALA A 23 -18.17 8.11 3.17
C ALA A 23 -18.39 7.06 2.06
N ASP A 24 -18.57 5.80 2.43
CA ASP A 24 -18.87 4.72 1.49
C ASP A 24 -20.31 4.80 0.95
N THR A 25 -21.25 5.31 1.74
CA THR A 25 -22.63 5.62 1.29
C THR A 25 -22.62 6.68 0.20
N ASP A 26 -21.95 7.82 0.43
CA ASP A 26 -21.86 8.92 -0.54
C ASP A 26 -21.23 8.48 -1.87
N ARG A 27 -20.15 7.69 -1.79
CA ARG A 27 -19.46 7.16 -2.97
C ARG A 27 -20.36 6.23 -3.77
N LEU A 28 -21.10 5.36 -3.09
CA LEU A 28 -21.99 4.42 -3.75
C LEU A 28 -23.22 5.12 -4.34
N ASP A 29 -23.79 6.11 -3.66
CA ASP A 29 -24.88 6.93 -4.19
C ASP A 29 -24.45 7.64 -5.49
N ALA A 30 -23.27 8.28 -5.49
CA ALA A 30 -22.72 8.92 -6.68
C ALA A 30 -22.53 7.94 -7.85
N HIS A 31 -22.15 6.69 -7.55
CA HIS A 31 -22.03 5.63 -8.53
C HIS A 31 -23.39 5.16 -9.06
N LEU A 32 -24.35 4.95 -8.17
CA LEU A 32 -25.71 4.53 -8.48
C LEU A 32 -26.48 5.54 -9.32
N LEU A 33 -26.06 6.81 -9.39
CA LEU A 33 -26.61 7.78 -10.33
C LEU A 33 -26.29 7.46 -11.80
N HIS A 34 -25.18 6.75 -12.06
CA HIS A 34 -24.64 6.58 -13.42
C HIS A 34 -24.48 5.12 -13.85
N CYS A 35 -24.73 4.14 -12.96
CA CYS A 35 -24.53 2.72 -13.26
C CYS A 35 -25.84 1.92 -13.18
N ASP A 36 -26.40 1.58 -14.36
CA ASP A 36 -27.60 0.74 -14.48
C ASP A 36 -27.40 -0.68 -13.93
N ASP A 37 -26.22 -1.26 -14.13
CA ASP A 37 -25.92 -2.63 -13.69
C ASP A 37 -26.00 -2.76 -12.17
N CYS A 38 -25.42 -1.80 -11.44
CA CYS A 38 -25.46 -1.77 -9.97
C CYS A 38 -26.87 -1.45 -9.44
N ARG A 39 -27.64 -0.57 -10.10
CA ARG A 39 -29.06 -0.34 -9.77
C ARG A 39 -29.89 -1.62 -9.93
N ALA A 40 -29.73 -2.32 -11.05
CA ALA A 40 -30.43 -3.57 -11.31
C ALA A 40 -30.03 -4.68 -10.32
N GLU A 41 -28.76 -4.72 -9.88
CA GLU A 41 -28.34 -5.64 -8.82
C GLU A 41 -28.92 -5.29 -7.46
N LEU A 42 -29.00 -4.01 -7.10
CA LEU A 42 -29.62 -3.55 -5.87
C LEU A 42 -31.12 -3.94 -5.82
N GLU A 43 -31.84 -3.78 -6.94
CA GLU A 43 -33.24 -4.24 -7.06
C GLU A 43 -33.37 -5.76 -6.87
N ARG A 44 -32.47 -6.55 -7.48
CA ARG A 44 -32.44 -8.02 -7.28
C ARG A 44 -32.21 -8.41 -5.83
N LEU A 45 -31.43 -7.61 -5.09
CA LEU A 45 -31.16 -7.84 -3.66
C LEU A 45 -32.29 -7.34 -2.75
N GLY A 46 -33.19 -6.48 -3.23
CA GLY A 46 -34.27 -5.86 -2.45
C GLY A 46 -35.10 -6.77 -1.53
N PRO A 47 -35.39 -8.05 -1.88
CA PRO A 47 -36.10 -8.97 -0.99
C PRO A 47 -35.29 -9.46 0.23
N VAL A 48 -33.96 -9.39 0.19
CA VAL A 48 -33.06 -9.98 1.20
C VAL A 48 -33.31 -9.46 2.63
N PRO A 49 -33.48 -8.15 2.90
CA PRO A 49 -33.68 -7.64 4.26
C PRO A 49 -34.94 -8.21 4.91
N GLU A 50 -36.01 -8.40 4.15
CA GLU A 50 -37.26 -8.99 4.66
C GLU A 50 -37.08 -10.49 4.97
N MET A 51 -36.38 -11.22 4.09
CA MET A 51 -36.03 -12.61 4.34
C MET A 51 -35.21 -12.76 5.63
N LEU A 52 -34.22 -11.89 5.85
CA LEU A 52 -33.42 -11.89 7.08
C LEU A 52 -34.25 -11.51 8.33
N ARG A 53 -35.22 -10.61 8.19
CA ARG A 53 -36.14 -10.24 9.27
C ARG A 53 -37.03 -11.41 9.68
N SER A 54 -37.49 -12.22 8.73
CA SER A 54 -38.29 -13.42 9.03
C SER A 54 -37.50 -14.48 9.81
N LEU A 55 -36.18 -14.59 9.59
CA LEU A 55 -35.29 -15.48 10.35
C LEU A 55 -35.08 -15.04 11.80
N LYS A 56 -35.18 -13.74 12.10
CA LYS A 56 -35.07 -13.23 13.49
C LYS A 56 -36.15 -13.80 14.41
N ASN A 57 -37.31 -14.14 13.85
CA ASN A 57 -38.44 -14.70 14.58
C ASN A 57 -38.55 -16.22 14.44
N ALA A 58 -37.69 -16.85 13.62
CA ALA A 58 -37.62 -18.29 13.54
C ALA A 58 -36.97 -18.83 14.83
N PRO A 59 -37.48 -19.92 15.41
CA PRO A 59 -36.72 -20.62 16.44
C PRO A 59 -35.35 -20.90 15.86
N VAL A 60 -34.28 -20.54 16.58
CA VAL A 60 -32.91 -20.80 16.16
C VAL A 60 -32.80 -22.30 15.96
N ALA A 61 -32.97 -22.76 14.72
CA ALA A 61 -32.56 -24.09 14.34
C ALA A 61 -31.08 -24.10 14.69
N ALA A 62 -30.72 -24.93 15.67
CA ALA A 62 -29.35 -25.07 16.13
C ALA A 62 -28.50 -25.17 14.87
N VAL A 63 -27.71 -24.13 14.61
CA VAL A 63 -26.89 -24.05 13.41
C VAL A 63 -26.15 -25.37 13.34
N ALA A 64 -26.45 -26.17 12.32
CA ALA A 64 -25.93 -27.53 12.23
C ALA A 64 -24.40 -27.44 12.43
N PRO A 65 -23.83 -28.17 13.40
CA PRO A 65 -22.40 -28.13 13.66
C PRO A 65 -21.67 -28.51 12.37
N GLY A 66 -21.11 -27.52 11.66
CA GLY A 66 -20.52 -27.72 10.33
C GLY A 66 -20.55 -26.52 9.38
N THR A 67 -21.36 -25.48 9.64
CA THR A 67 -21.39 -24.27 8.79
C THR A 67 -20.23 -23.30 9.06
N ARG A 68 -19.58 -23.38 10.22
CA ARG A 68 -18.32 -22.66 10.45
C ARG A 68 -17.18 -23.38 9.73
N PRO A 69 -16.38 -22.67 8.92
CA PRO A 69 -15.14 -23.22 8.41
C PRO A 69 -14.32 -23.78 9.57
N SER A 70 -13.87 -25.02 9.47
CA SER A 70 -12.98 -25.59 10.48
C SER A 70 -11.72 -24.73 10.60
N ALA A 71 -11.13 -24.65 11.79
CA ALA A 71 -9.88 -23.93 11.99
C ALA A 71 -8.79 -24.39 11.00
N ALA A 72 -8.77 -25.67 10.66
CA ALA A 72 -7.90 -26.24 9.64
C ALA A 72 -8.17 -25.67 8.23
N ARG A 73 -9.43 -25.44 7.85
CA ARG A 73 -9.78 -24.82 6.56
C ARG A 73 -9.34 -23.36 6.52
N VAL A 74 -9.54 -22.62 7.60
CA VAL A 74 -9.07 -21.23 7.73
C VAL A 74 -7.55 -21.16 7.62
N GLU A 75 -6.83 -22.00 8.37
CA GLU A 75 -5.36 -22.04 8.32
C GLU A 75 -4.86 -22.49 6.94
N SER A 76 -5.58 -23.40 6.27
CA SER A 76 -5.23 -23.80 4.90
C SER A 76 -5.36 -22.64 3.89
N LEU A 77 -6.36 -21.78 4.04
CA LEU A 77 -6.56 -20.60 3.20
C LEU A 77 -5.47 -19.56 3.49
N LEU A 78 -5.21 -19.28 4.77
CA LEU A 78 -4.11 -18.39 5.16
C LEU A 78 -2.75 -18.92 4.69
N GLY A 79 -2.53 -20.23 4.79
CA GLY A 79 -1.35 -20.92 4.26
C GLY A 79 -1.22 -20.76 2.74
N ARG A 80 -2.31 -20.92 1.98
CA ARG A 80 -2.33 -20.69 0.52
C ARG A 80 -1.99 -19.24 0.17
N MET A 81 -2.58 -18.26 0.86
CA MET A 81 -2.27 -16.84 0.66
C MET A 81 -0.81 -16.52 0.99
N ARG A 82 -0.24 -17.10 2.05
CA ARG A 82 1.19 -16.95 2.37
C ARG A 82 2.07 -17.59 1.31
N ALA A 83 1.70 -18.78 0.82
CA ALA A 83 2.44 -19.49 -0.22
C ALA A 83 2.39 -18.77 -1.58
N GLU A 84 1.25 -18.18 -1.94
CA GLU A 84 1.12 -17.33 -3.14
C GLU A 84 2.01 -16.09 -3.03
N ARG A 85 1.97 -15.36 -1.91
CA ARG A 85 2.89 -14.24 -1.67
C ARG A 85 4.36 -14.66 -1.74
N ALA A 86 4.70 -15.84 -1.21
CA ALA A 86 6.07 -16.36 -1.27
C ALA A 86 6.47 -16.74 -2.71
N ARG A 87 5.58 -17.32 -3.52
CA ARG A 87 5.83 -17.61 -4.93
C ARG A 87 6.03 -16.34 -5.75
N ASP A 88 5.22 -15.33 -5.50
CA ASP A 88 5.31 -14.06 -6.20
C ASP A 88 6.62 -13.35 -5.86
N ARG A 89 7.00 -13.35 -4.57
CA ARG A 89 8.30 -12.86 -4.12
C ARG A 89 9.50 -13.62 -4.70
N ARG A 90 9.37 -14.93 -4.96
CA ARG A 90 10.39 -15.73 -5.64
C ARG A 90 10.45 -15.46 -7.14
N ARG A 91 9.32 -15.14 -7.78
CA ARG A 91 9.29 -14.73 -9.18
C ARG A 91 9.96 -13.37 -9.35
N THR A 92 9.60 -12.40 -8.52
CA THR A 92 10.24 -11.08 -8.54
C THR A 92 11.74 -11.17 -8.23
N SER A 93 12.15 -11.99 -7.26
CA SER A 93 13.59 -12.19 -6.97
C SER A 93 14.36 -12.84 -8.13
N ARG A 94 13.74 -13.76 -8.88
CA ARG A 94 14.36 -14.37 -10.07
C ARG A 94 14.52 -13.37 -11.21
N TRP A 95 13.54 -12.49 -11.41
CA TRP A 95 13.65 -11.40 -12.38
C TRP A 95 14.74 -10.39 -11.99
N LEU A 96 14.86 -10.07 -10.70
CA LEU A 96 15.95 -9.23 -10.19
C LEU A 96 17.33 -9.87 -10.34
N ALA A 97 17.45 -11.18 -10.10
CA ALA A 97 18.70 -11.91 -10.30
C ALA A 97 19.10 -11.99 -11.78
N ALA A 98 18.13 -12.21 -12.68
CA ALA A 98 18.38 -12.20 -14.13
C ALA A 98 18.84 -10.80 -14.60
N ALA A 99 18.21 -9.73 -14.11
CA ALA A 99 18.63 -8.37 -14.40
C ALA A 99 20.07 -8.07 -13.93
N ALA A 100 20.46 -8.57 -12.74
CA ALA A 100 21.82 -8.40 -12.23
C ALA A 100 22.88 -9.09 -13.11
N VAL A 101 22.59 -10.28 -13.65
CA VAL A 101 23.51 -10.99 -14.56
C VAL A 101 23.71 -10.22 -15.87
N VAL A 102 22.65 -9.64 -16.43
CA VAL A 102 22.74 -8.82 -17.67
C VAL A 102 23.60 -7.58 -17.44
N ILE A 103 23.47 -6.92 -16.28
CA ILE A 103 24.28 -5.75 -15.92
C ILE A 103 25.76 -6.12 -15.80
N VAL A 104 26.08 -7.26 -15.16
CA VAL A 104 27.48 -7.72 -15.02
C VAL A 104 28.08 -8.13 -16.37
N ALA A 105 27.31 -8.77 -17.25
CA ALA A 105 27.75 -9.14 -18.59
C ALA A 105 27.97 -7.92 -19.51
N ALA A 106 27.18 -6.85 -19.34
CA ALA A 106 27.39 -5.59 -20.06
C ALA A 106 28.66 -4.85 -19.58
N ALA A 107 29.01 -4.96 -18.30
CA ALA A 107 30.19 -4.33 -17.73
C ALA A 107 31.53 -4.97 -18.17
N SER A 108 31.53 -6.26 -18.54
CA SER A 108 32.75 -6.95 -18.99
C SER A 108 33.10 -6.74 -20.47
N ALA A 109 32.20 -6.20 -21.28
CA ALA A 109 32.44 -5.92 -22.70
C ALA A 109 33.13 -4.57 -22.98
N GLY A 110 33.40 -3.76 -21.94
CA GLY A 110 33.82 -2.36 -22.09
C GLY A 110 35.33 -2.07 -22.11
N LEU A 111 36.22 -3.06 -22.23
CA LEU A 111 37.67 -2.82 -22.17
C LEU A 111 38.36 -3.11 -23.51
N VAL A 112 38.45 -2.09 -24.36
CA VAL A 112 39.34 -2.06 -25.54
C VAL A 112 40.14 -0.74 -25.49
N PRO A 113 41.50 -0.75 -25.57
CA PRO A 113 42.27 0.46 -25.47
C PRO A 113 42.20 1.28 -26.76
N ALA A 114 42.12 2.60 -26.58
CA ALA A 114 41.98 3.59 -27.64
C ALA A 114 43.20 3.68 -28.56
N ARG A 115 42.94 3.97 -29.84
CA ARG A 115 43.90 4.55 -30.78
C ARG A 115 43.31 5.87 -31.29
N ASP A 116 44.13 6.91 -31.22
CA ASP A 116 43.87 8.26 -31.75
C ASP A 116 43.70 8.23 -33.28
N ASP A 117 42.66 8.90 -33.79
CA ASP A 117 42.78 10.02 -34.75
C ASP A 117 41.40 10.60 -35.14
N ASP A 118 41.39 11.94 -35.30
CA ASP A 118 40.38 12.88 -35.83
C ASP A 118 39.17 13.39 -34.98
N PRO A 119 38.93 14.73 -34.94
CA PRO A 119 37.92 15.34 -34.08
C PRO A 119 36.55 15.38 -34.75
N VAL A 120 35.73 14.37 -34.48
CA VAL A 120 34.27 14.45 -34.62
C VAL A 120 33.71 14.90 -33.28
N ALA A 121 32.97 16.01 -33.27
CA ALA A 121 32.31 16.52 -32.08
C ALA A 121 31.44 15.40 -31.45
N PRO A 122 31.69 15.01 -30.19
CA PRO A 122 30.93 13.94 -29.57
C PRO A 122 29.48 14.38 -29.36
N PRO A 123 28.49 13.50 -29.59
CA PRO A 123 27.13 13.77 -29.15
C PRO A 123 27.13 13.99 -27.63
N PRO A 124 26.26 14.86 -27.10
CA PRO A 124 26.25 15.19 -25.67
C PRO A 124 26.13 13.90 -24.87
N GLN A 125 27.14 13.61 -24.05
CA GLN A 125 27.12 12.50 -23.13
C GLN A 125 25.96 12.72 -22.17
N ALA A 126 24.97 11.83 -22.20
CA ALA A 126 23.89 11.81 -21.24
C ALA A 126 24.49 11.54 -19.85
N VAL A 127 24.66 12.61 -19.07
CA VAL A 127 24.98 12.51 -17.64
C VAL A 127 23.95 11.58 -16.99
N PRO A 128 24.36 10.51 -16.28
CA PRO A 128 23.42 9.69 -15.55
C PRO A 128 22.69 10.59 -14.55
N SER A 129 21.40 10.82 -14.81
CA SER A 129 20.57 11.68 -13.97
C SER A 129 20.45 11.00 -12.60
N ARG A 130 21.10 11.59 -11.59
CA ARG A 130 20.96 11.13 -10.20
C ARG A 130 19.46 11.16 -9.85
N PRO A 131 18.88 10.07 -9.31
CA PRO A 131 17.47 10.09 -8.93
C PRO A 131 17.26 11.21 -7.91
N PRO A 132 16.17 11.99 -8.04
CA PRO A 132 15.90 13.09 -7.12
C PRO A 132 15.75 12.53 -5.70
N LEU A 133 16.37 13.21 -4.73
CA LEU A 133 16.46 12.76 -3.35
C LEU A 133 16.16 13.91 -2.40
N VAL A 134 15.29 13.67 -1.43
CA VAL A 134 14.86 14.64 -0.41
C VAL A 134 15.03 13.99 0.97
N THR A 135 15.56 14.74 1.93
CA THR A 135 15.63 14.32 3.33
C THR A 135 14.69 15.19 4.14
N ALA A 136 13.69 14.58 4.77
CA ALA A 136 12.72 15.25 5.63
C ALA A 136 12.93 14.82 7.09
N VAL A 137 12.85 15.77 8.02
CA VAL A 137 13.03 15.53 9.46
C VAL A 137 11.68 15.42 10.14
N PHE A 138 11.54 14.47 11.08
CA PHE A 138 10.30 14.27 11.82
C PHE A 138 10.14 15.28 12.94
N GLU A 139 8.98 15.93 12.98
CA GLU A 139 8.44 16.64 14.13
C GLU A 139 7.58 15.68 14.96
N PRO A 140 7.79 15.58 16.28
CA PRO A 140 6.97 14.73 17.15
C PRO A 140 5.54 15.29 17.26
N ALA A 141 4.57 14.38 17.33
CA ALA A 141 3.20 14.73 17.72
C ALA A 141 3.08 14.94 19.23
N ASP A 142 1.97 15.52 19.69
CA ASP A 142 1.68 15.72 21.11
C ASP A 142 1.76 14.39 21.89
N GLY A 143 2.56 14.36 22.96
CA GLY A 143 2.78 13.16 23.78
C GLY A 143 3.71 12.11 23.17
N SER A 144 4.25 12.34 21.98
CA SER A 144 5.24 11.48 21.33
C SER A 144 6.66 12.02 21.52
N GLY A 145 7.63 11.11 21.68
CA GLY A 145 9.06 11.43 21.69
C GLY A 145 9.74 11.23 20.34
N LEU A 146 8.99 10.83 19.30
CA LEU A 146 9.55 10.40 18.02
C LEU A 146 10.49 11.45 17.43
N THR A 147 11.67 11.01 17.01
CA THR A 147 12.63 11.82 16.27
C THR A 147 13.31 11.01 15.19
N GLY A 148 13.87 11.66 14.19
CA GLY A 148 14.58 10.99 13.11
C GLY A 148 14.32 11.65 11.77
N GLN A 149 14.56 10.91 10.70
CA GLN A 149 14.40 11.40 9.34
C GLN A 149 13.84 10.34 8.39
N ALA A 150 13.24 10.82 7.32
CA ALA A 150 12.87 10.06 6.14
C ALA A 150 13.73 10.53 4.96
N VAL A 151 14.42 9.61 4.29
CA VAL A 151 15.11 9.90 3.03
C VAL A 151 14.27 9.33 1.90
N LEU A 152 13.74 10.22 1.07
CA LEU A 152 12.90 9.87 -0.06
C LEU A 152 13.74 9.91 -1.34
N THR A 153 13.71 8.83 -2.09
CA THR A 153 14.35 8.74 -3.41
C THR A 153 13.28 8.52 -4.46
N GLY A 154 13.15 9.47 -5.39
CA GLY A 154 12.22 9.38 -6.50
C GLY A 154 12.59 8.26 -7.46
N LYS A 155 11.58 7.54 -7.94
CA LYS A 155 11.67 6.41 -8.85
C LYS A 155 10.62 6.58 -9.95
N THR A 156 10.78 5.89 -11.07
CA THR A 156 9.79 5.94 -12.17
C THR A 156 8.41 5.45 -11.73
N TRP A 157 8.36 4.58 -10.74
CA TRP A 157 7.13 4.01 -10.17
C TRP A 157 6.59 4.76 -8.93
N GLY A 158 7.23 5.83 -8.46
CA GLY A 158 6.84 6.54 -7.24
C GLY A 158 8.04 6.93 -6.37
N VAL A 159 8.01 6.58 -5.08
CA VAL A 159 9.06 6.96 -4.12
C VAL A 159 9.49 5.80 -3.22
N SER A 160 10.81 5.63 -3.07
CA SER A 160 11.41 4.77 -2.04
C SER A 160 11.69 5.62 -0.81
N ILE A 161 11.28 5.15 0.38
CA ILE A 161 11.45 5.89 1.64
C ILE A 161 12.33 5.09 2.60
N ASP A 162 13.50 5.62 2.94
CA ASP A 162 14.35 5.09 3.99
C ASP A 162 14.10 5.85 5.30
N LEU A 163 13.46 5.19 6.26
CA LEU A 163 13.23 5.72 7.59
C LEU A 163 14.37 5.38 8.53
N ASN A 164 14.77 6.37 9.33
CA ASN A 164 15.62 6.17 10.49
C ASN A 164 15.03 6.98 11.65
N VAL A 165 14.30 6.29 12.54
CA VAL A 165 13.54 6.90 13.64
C VAL A 165 13.95 6.31 14.98
N SER A 166 13.83 7.15 16.01
CA SER A 166 14.19 6.88 17.40
C SER A 166 13.10 7.38 18.34
N ARG A 167 13.10 6.83 19.56
CA ARG A 167 12.12 7.15 20.62
C ARG A 167 10.67 6.86 20.21
N LEU A 168 10.45 5.83 19.40
CA LEU A 168 9.13 5.24 19.17
C LEU A 168 8.55 4.74 20.49
N THR A 169 7.31 5.13 20.78
CA THR A 169 6.53 4.67 21.93
C THR A 169 5.28 3.95 21.43
N GLY A 170 4.77 3.01 22.24
CA GLY A 170 3.61 2.19 21.89
C GLY A 170 3.96 0.75 21.48
N SER A 171 2.93 -0.08 21.29
CA SER A 171 3.09 -1.54 21.14
C SER A 171 3.26 -2.03 19.71
N GLY A 172 3.24 -1.12 18.71
CA GLY A 172 3.17 -1.48 17.30
C GLY A 172 1.92 -2.33 16.93
N PRO A 173 1.82 -2.82 15.68
CA PRO A 173 2.69 -2.47 14.56
C PRO A 173 2.67 -0.97 14.29
N PHE A 174 3.78 -0.47 13.75
CA PHE A 174 3.90 0.91 13.32
C PHE A 174 3.77 0.98 11.81
N VAL A 175 3.24 2.10 11.34
CA VAL A 175 2.92 2.30 9.93
C VAL A 175 3.61 3.57 9.45
N CYS A 176 4.30 3.48 8.32
CA CYS A 176 4.75 4.63 7.55
C CYS A 176 3.68 4.97 6.53
N GLN A 177 3.17 6.20 6.58
CA GLN A 177 2.16 6.71 5.67
C GLN A 177 2.74 7.88 4.88
N VAL A 178 2.49 7.90 3.58
CA VAL A 178 2.88 8.98 2.67
C VAL A 178 1.61 9.68 2.25
N ARG A 179 1.59 11.01 2.39
CA ARG A 179 0.48 11.87 1.96
C ARG A 179 0.85 12.57 0.67
N GLU A 180 -0.08 12.59 -0.26
CA GLU A 180 -0.02 13.38 -1.47
C GLU A 180 -0.53 14.81 -1.21
N THR A 181 -0.14 15.79 -2.03
CA THR A 181 -0.60 17.19 -1.93
C THR A 181 -2.12 17.34 -2.09
N ASN A 182 -2.79 16.42 -2.80
CA ASN A 182 -4.24 16.37 -2.93
C ASN A 182 -4.97 15.78 -1.70
N GLY A 183 -4.22 15.32 -0.69
CA GLY A 183 -4.75 14.72 0.53
C GLY A 183 -4.82 13.19 0.55
N ALA A 184 -4.62 12.51 -0.59
CA ALA A 184 -4.58 11.06 -0.67
C ALA A 184 -3.45 10.48 0.20
N MET A 185 -3.67 9.28 0.74
CA MET A 185 -2.76 8.63 1.69
C MET A 185 -2.44 7.22 1.24
N GLU A 186 -1.16 6.87 1.24
CA GLU A 186 -0.69 5.52 0.99
C GLU A 186 0.16 4.99 2.14
N GLN A 187 -0.03 3.71 2.48
CA GLN A 187 0.87 3.03 3.39
C GLN A 187 2.15 2.61 2.66
N ALA A 188 3.29 3.14 3.07
CA ALA A 188 4.58 2.83 2.46
C ALA A 188 5.36 1.69 3.16
N ALA A 189 5.14 1.49 4.46
CA ALA A 189 5.72 0.38 5.20
C ALA A 189 4.89 0.07 6.45
N ILE A 190 5.00 -1.17 6.93
CA ILE A 190 4.49 -1.60 8.23
C ILE A 190 5.53 -2.49 8.90
N TRP A 191 5.80 -2.27 10.19
CA TRP A 191 6.75 -3.08 10.94
C TRP A 191 6.23 -3.38 12.35
N GLY A 192 6.84 -4.39 12.97
CA GLY A 192 6.40 -4.92 14.26
C GLY A 192 6.77 -4.03 15.46
N PRO A 193 6.49 -4.54 16.67
CA PRO A 193 6.89 -3.89 17.92
C PRO A 193 8.38 -3.53 17.91
N THR A 194 8.73 -2.37 18.45
CA THR A 194 10.10 -1.85 18.49
C THR A 194 10.50 -1.53 19.93
N PRO A 195 10.87 -2.53 20.76
CA PRO A 195 11.15 -2.31 22.19
C PRO A 195 12.31 -1.35 22.45
N SER A 196 13.27 -1.26 21.53
CA SER A 196 14.39 -0.31 21.60
C SER A 196 13.98 1.14 21.35
N GLY A 197 12.76 1.38 20.84
CA GLY A 197 12.32 2.66 20.32
C GLY A 197 12.99 3.10 19.02
N ASN A 198 13.94 2.32 18.48
CA ASN A 198 14.73 2.66 17.29
C ASN A 198 14.38 1.75 16.12
N ALA A 199 14.04 2.32 14.96
CA ALA A 199 13.71 1.57 13.75
C ALA A 199 14.40 2.17 12.52
N LYS A 200 15.00 1.28 11.73
CA LYS A 200 15.47 1.57 10.36
C LYS A 200 14.68 0.71 9.40
N VAL A 201 13.86 1.34 8.56
CA VAL A 201 12.87 0.65 7.72
C VAL A 201 12.83 1.29 6.35
N THR A 202 12.91 0.48 5.30
CA THR A 202 12.69 0.94 3.93
C THR A 202 11.28 0.58 3.49
N GLY A 203 10.57 1.56 2.94
CA GLY A 203 9.23 1.44 2.37
C GLY A 203 9.14 1.97 0.94
N ALA A 204 7.96 1.86 0.34
CA ALA A 204 7.68 2.38 -1.01
C ALA A 204 6.24 2.85 -1.13
N SER A 205 6.02 3.94 -1.87
CA SER A 205 4.70 4.45 -2.26
C SER A 205 4.66 4.72 -3.75
N SER A 206 3.48 4.60 -4.35
CA SER A 206 3.24 4.92 -5.77
C SER A 206 3.18 6.42 -6.05
N ILE A 207 2.99 7.24 -4.99
CA ILE A 207 3.01 8.70 -5.05
C ILE A 207 4.38 9.16 -5.56
N GLN A 208 4.38 10.02 -6.57
CA GLN A 208 5.60 10.58 -7.13
C GLN A 208 6.23 11.57 -6.17
N LEU A 209 7.56 11.62 -6.10
CA LEU A 209 8.29 12.45 -5.12
C LEU A 209 7.83 13.93 -5.12
N ARG A 210 7.54 14.49 -6.30
CA ARG A 210 7.06 15.88 -6.46
C ARG A 210 5.66 16.13 -5.89
N ASP A 211 4.89 15.07 -5.71
CA ASP A 211 3.49 15.11 -5.27
C ASP A 211 3.38 14.70 -3.79
N VAL A 212 4.48 14.30 -3.14
CA VAL A 212 4.52 13.99 -1.70
C VAL A 212 4.51 15.28 -0.88
N SER A 213 3.51 15.43 -0.01
CA SER A 213 3.43 16.55 0.94
C SER A 213 4.00 16.19 2.31
N THR A 214 3.71 14.99 2.82
CA THR A 214 4.17 14.58 4.17
C THR A 214 4.46 13.09 4.24
N VAL A 215 5.36 12.72 5.15
CA VAL A 215 5.57 11.35 5.62
C VAL A 215 5.25 11.29 7.11
N ALA A 216 4.34 10.41 7.52
CA ALA A 216 3.95 10.23 8.90
C ALA A 216 4.27 8.82 9.40
N VAL A 217 4.63 8.72 10.67
CA VAL A 217 4.73 7.45 11.39
C VAL A 217 3.59 7.38 12.39
N ALA A 218 2.79 6.32 12.33
CA ALA A 218 1.63 6.12 13.19
C ALA A 218 1.67 4.75 13.90
N ASP A 219 0.94 4.64 15.01
CA ASP A 219 0.70 3.36 15.68
C ASP A 219 -0.42 2.54 15.02
N LYS A 220 -0.72 1.37 15.59
CA LYS A 220 -1.77 0.46 15.07
C LYS A 220 -3.19 1.01 15.19
N GLN A 221 -3.41 2.04 16.02
CA GLN A 221 -4.68 2.72 16.19
C GLN A 221 -4.80 3.94 15.24
N GLY A 222 -3.75 4.24 14.48
CA GLY A 222 -3.70 5.38 13.58
C GLY A 222 -3.29 6.69 14.26
N HIS A 223 -2.86 6.66 15.53
CA HIS A 223 -2.33 7.85 16.17
C HIS A 223 -0.97 8.19 15.56
N VAL A 224 -0.85 9.41 15.05
CA VAL A 224 0.41 9.91 14.49
C VAL A 224 1.40 10.14 15.63
N LEU A 225 2.56 9.52 15.53
CA LEU A 225 3.68 9.68 16.46
C LEU A 225 4.63 10.79 16.00
N GLY A 226 4.70 11.04 14.70
CA GLY A 226 5.40 12.20 14.17
C GLY A 226 5.25 12.32 12.66
N THR A 227 5.50 13.53 12.17
CA THR A 227 5.32 13.91 10.76
C THR A 227 6.56 14.61 10.25
N ALA A 228 7.03 14.23 9.07
CA ALA A 228 8.07 14.92 8.32
C ALA A 228 7.44 15.57 7.08
N ARG A 229 7.58 16.88 6.94
CA ARG A 229 7.06 17.64 5.79
C ARG A 229 8.12 17.74 4.70
N LEU A 230 7.68 17.71 3.45
CA LEU A 230 8.52 17.99 2.30
C LEU A 230 8.14 19.38 1.79
N ASP A 231 9.09 20.32 1.85
CA ASP A 231 8.96 21.67 1.28
C ASP A 231 9.33 21.70 -0.21
#